data_AF-A0A0C3A588-F1
#
_entry.id   AF-A0A0C3A588-F1
#
_cell.length_a   1.000
_cell.length_b   1.000
_cell.length_c   1.000
_cell.angle_alpha   90.00
_cell.angle_beta   90.00
_cell.angle_gamma   90.00
#
_symmetry.space_group_name_H-M   'P 1'
#
loop_
_entity.id
_entity.type
_entity.pdbx_description
1 polymer ?
#
loop_
_entity_poly.entity_id
_entity_poly.type
_entity_poly.pdbx_seq_one_letter_code
_entity_poly.pdbx_strand_id
1 'polypeptide(L)'
;MPRLVGDEPNPVVGIRTKATIASPEAWQLAHQSAQPLLRRTMWTAVAGLCMQVAIGVVTGFGSVVSAVTSTVVFLAVLLVLLFAGVKGNAAAKSLQR
;
A
#
# COMPACT_ATOMS: atom_id res chain seq x y z
N MET A 1 -22.48 -17.95 3.81
CA MET A 1 -21.46 -17.81 2.75
C MET A 1 -20.17 -18.42 3.27
N PRO A 2 -19.44 -19.25 2.50
CA PRO A 2 -18.16 -19.79 2.95
C PRO A 2 -17.18 -18.65 3.23
N ARG A 3 -16.54 -18.64 4.40
CA ARG A 3 -15.49 -17.67 4.74
C ARG A 3 -14.32 -17.87 3.77
N LEU A 4 -13.95 -16.84 3.04
CA LEU A 4 -12.76 -16.83 2.20
C LEU A 4 -11.53 -16.64 3.10
N VAL A 5 -10.44 -17.35 2.78
CA VAL A 5 -9.16 -17.17 3.48
C VAL A 5 -8.72 -15.71 3.33
N GLY A 6 -8.67 -14.97 4.44
CA GLY A 6 -8.44 -13.52 4.48
C GLY A 6 -9.61 -12.70 5.06
N ASP A 7 -10.76 -13.32 5.29
CA ASP A 7 -11.94 -12.70 5.92
C ASP A 7 -11.75 -12.36 7.39
N GLU A 8 -10.87 -13.09 8.08
CA GLU A 8 -10.58 -12.88 9.49
C GLU A 8 -9.36 -11.98 9.67
N PRO A 9 -9.35 -11.16 10.74
CA PRO A 9 -8.19 -10.34 11.09
C PRO A 9 -6.92 -11.18 11.20
N ASN A 10 -5.92 -10.86 10.38
CA ASN A 10 -4.63 -11.53 10.42
C ASN A 10 -3.74 -10.90 11.51
N PRO A 11 -3.12 -11.69 12.40
CA PRO A 11 -2.33 -11.16 13.51
C PRO A 11 -0.99 -10.54 13.08
N VAL A 12 -0.53 -10.81 11.85
CA VAL A 12 0.79 -10.41 11.34
C VAL A 12 0.69 -9.37 10.24
N VAL A 13 -0.22 -9.52 9.28
CA VAL A 13 -0.24 -8.72 8.03
C VAL A 13 -1.60 -8.03 7.82
N GLY A 14 -1.59 -6.77 7.38
CA GLY A 14 -2.79 -6.05 6.94
C GLY A 14 -2.89 -4.63 7.48
N ILE A 15 -4.00 -3.95 7.19
CA ILE A 15 -4.33 -2.64 7.74
C ILE A 15 -4.85 -2.83 9.17
N ARG A 16 -3.95 -2.70 10.15
CA ARG A 16 -4.22 -3.01 11.57
C ARG A 16 -4.44 -1.73 12.38
N THR A 17 -5.70 -1.42 12.63
CA THR A 17 -6.15 -0.29 13.44
C THR A 17 -7.20 -0.78 14.43
N LYS A 18 -7.53 0.03 15.44
CA LYS A 18 -8.62 -0.30 16.38
C LYS A 18 -9.94 -0.55 15.66
N ALA A 19 -10.22 0.18 14.57
CA ALA A 19 -11.47 0.02 13.81
C ALA A 19 -11.46 -1.25 12.96
N THR A 20 -10.35 -1.56 12.28
CA THR A 20 -10.28 -2.72 11.37
C THR A 20 -10.24 -4.06 12.08
N ILE A 21 -9.75 -4.13 13.33
CA ILE A 21 -9.69 -5.37 14.11
C ILE A 21 -10.99 -5.59 14.92
N ALA A 22 -11.88 -4.59 14.99
CA ALA A 22 -13.09 -4.67 15.81
C ALA A 22 -14.08 -5.74 15.34
N SER A 23 -14.11 -6.05 14.05
CA SER A 23 -14.91 -7.16 13.50
C SER A 23 -14.35 -7.67 12.17
N PRO A 24 -14.67 -8.91 11.76
CA PRO A 24 -14.31 -9.44 10.44
C PRO A 24 -14.86 -8.58 9.28
N GLU A 25 -16.05 -8.01 9.43
CA GLU A 25 -16.66 -7.16 8.41
C GLU A 25 -15.88 -5.84 8.23
N ALA A 26 -15.44 -5.23 9.33
CA ALA A 26 -14.61 -4.03 9.31
C ALA A 26 -13.23 -4.31 8.71
N TRP A 27 -12.67 -5.49 8.99
CA TRP A 27 -11.44 -5.96 8.37
C TRP A 27 -11.60 -6.09 6.85
N GLN A 28 -12.64 -6.77 6.39
CA GLN A 28 -12.91 -6.98 4.98
C GLN A 28 -13.16 -5.67 4.23
N LEU A 29 -14.03 -4.81 4.75
CA LEU A 29 -14.34 -3.53 4.12
C LEU A 29 -13.10 -2.63 3.97
N ALA A 30 -12.23 -2.61 4.99
CA ALA A 30 -10.99 -1.86 4.93
C ALA A 30 -10.05 -2.35 3.82
N HIS A 31 -9.87 -3.67 3.69
CA HIS A 31 -8.99 -4.23 2.67
C HIS A 31 -9.58 -4.13 1.26
N GLN A 32 -10.90 -4.32 1.10
CA GLN A 32 -11.58 -4.11 -0.17
C GLN A 32 -11.50 -2.64 -0.63
N SER A 33 -11.73 -1.69 0.27
CA SER A 33 -11.66 -0.26 -0.06
C SER A 33 -10.24 0.22 -0.39
N ALA A 34 -9.22 -0.39 0.23
CA ALA A 34 -7.81 -0.11 0.02
C ALA A 34 -7.22 -0.84 -1.20
N GLN A 35 -7.79 -1.97 -1.62
CA GLN A 35 -7.33 -2.79 -2.75
C GLN A 35 -6.95 -2.00 -4.01
N PRO A 36 -7.76 -1.04 -4.52
CA PRO A 36 -7.38 -0.29 -5.71
C PRO A 36 -6.14 0.59 -5.51
N LEU A 37 -5.95 1.13 -4.29
CA LEU A 37 -4.76 1.93 -3.97
C LEU A 37 -3.54 1.03 -3.80
N LEU A 38 -3.68 -0.13 -3.15
CA LEU A 38 -2.59 -1.12 -3.04
C LEU A 38 -2.13 -1.61 -4.43
N ARG A 39 -3.07 -1.84 -5.35
CA ARG A 39 -2.75 -2.20 -6.74
C ARG A 39 -2.00 -1.07 -7.45
N ARG A 40 -2.37 0.19 -7.20
CA ARG A 40 -1.62 1.36 -7.71
C ARG A 40 -0.22 1.42 -7.11
N THR A 41 -0.06 1.21 -5.80
CA THR A 41 1.25 1.15 -5.14
C THR A 41 2.16 0.12 -5.81
N MET A 42 1.65 -1.08 -6.11
CA MET A 42 2.42 -2.12 -6.80
C MET A 42 2.88 -1.65 -8.18
N TRP A 43 1.99 -1.08 -8.99
CA TRP A 43 2.36 -0.57 -10.32
C TRP A 43 3.32 0.62 -10.26
N THR A 44 3.15 1.52 -9.28
CA THR A 44 4.09 2.62 -9.04
C THR A 44 5.48 2.10 -8.69
N ALA A 45 5.56 1.05 -7.86
CA ALA A 45 6.83 0.42 -7.50
C ALA A 45 7.49 -0.26 -8.72
N VAL A 46 6.72 -0.98 -9.55
CA VAL A 46 7.22 -1.61 -10.78
C VAL A 46 7.75 -0.56 -11.76
N ALA A 47 6.96 0.48 -12.05
CA ALA A 47 7.38 1.56 -12.93
C ALA A 47 8.62 2.30 -12.39
N GLY A 48 8.63 2.56 -11.08
CA GLY A 48 9.75 3.16 -10.38
C GLY A 48 11.03 2.32 -10.48
N LEU A 49 10.93 1.00 -10.32
CA LEU A 49 12.05 0.08 -10.49
C LEU A 49 12.60 0.11 -11.91
N CYS A 50 11.75 0.05 -12.93
CA CYS A 50 12.17 0.15 -14.32
C CYS A 50 12.92 1.48 -14.59
N MET A 51 12.39 2.59 -14.07
CA MET A 51 13.02 3.90 -14.17
C MET A 51 14.39 3.94 -13.46
N GLN A 52 14.49 3.36 -12.26
CA GLN A 52 15.75 3.26 -11.52
C GLN A 52 16.82 2.49 -12.29
N VAL A 53 16.45 1.35 -12.89
CA VAL A 53 17.38 0.55 -13.69
C VAL A 53 17.87 1.35 -14.90
N ALA A 54 16.97 1.99 -15.63
CA ALA A 54 17.35 2.80 -16.80
C ALA A 54 18.31 3.95 -16.42
N ILE A 55 17.99 4.70 -15.35
CA ILE A 55 18.84 5.80 -14.88
C ILE A 55 20.18 5.29 -14.36
N GLY A 56 20.19 4.18 -13.62
CA GLY A 56 21.41 3.56 -13.11
C GLY A 56 22.34 3.10 -14.24
N VAL A 57 21.79 2.56 -15.32
CA VAL A 57 22.55 2.17 -16.52
C VAL A 57 23.13 3.39 -17.24
N VAL A 58 22.37 4.48 -17.39
CA VAL A 58 22.80 5.67 -18.15
C VAL A 58 23.76 6.56 -17.35
N THR A 59 23.50 6.74 -16.06
CA THR A 59 24.20 7.73 -15.21
C THR A 59 25.17 7.11 -14.21
N GLY A 60 25.16 5.77 -14.07
CA GLY A 60 25.88 5.05 -13.03
C GLY A 60 25.03 4.89 -11.75
N PHE A 61 25.02 3.68 -11.19
CA PHE A 61 24.45 3.42 -9.88
C PHE A 61 25.21 4.20 -8.79
N GLY A 62 24.48 4.88 -7.92
CA GLY A 62 25.07 5.73 -6.88
C GLY A 62 25.41 7.15 -7.33
N SER A 63 25.15 7.51 -8.59
CA SER A 63 25.18 8.91 -9.03
C SER A 63 24.15 9.75 -8.25
N VAL A 64 24.37 11.07 -8.17
CA VAL A 64 23.42 12.00 -7.54
C VAL A 64 22.04 11.87 -8.19
N VAL A 65 21.99 11.73 -9.52
CA VAL A 65 20.74 11.56 -10.27
C VAL A 65 20.02 10.27 -9.89
N SER A 66 20.75 9.16 -9.80
CA SER A 66 20.19 7.87 -9.37
C SER A 66 19.67 7.94 -7.92
N ALA A 67 20.42 8.56 -7.00
CA ALA A 67 20.03 8.70 -5.60
C ALA A 67 18.80 9.62 -5.38
N VAL A 68 18.73 10.74 -6.09
CA VAL A 68 17.55 11.63 -6.03
C VAL A 68 16.33 10.92 -6.58
N THR A 69 16.47 10.26 -7.74
CA THR A 69 15.35 9.56 -8.36
C THR A 69 14.84 8.42 -7.47
N SER A 70 15.74 7.65 -6.83
CA SER A 70 15.34 6.54 -5.96
C SER A 70 14.56 7.03 -4.74
N THR A 71 14.99 8.16 -4.18
CA THR A 71 14.28 8.84 -3.09
C THR A 71 12.89 9.28 -3.52
N VAL A 72 12.74 9.89 -4.70
CA VAL A 72 11.44 10.32 -5.24
C VAL A 72 10.50 9.14 -5.47
N VAL A 73 11.00 8.05 -6.07
CA VAL A 73 10.22 6.82 -6.29
C VAL A 73 9.77 6.23 -4.95
N PHE A 74 10.68 6.15 -3.97
CA PHE A 74 10.36 5.66 -2.63
C PHE A 74 9.25 6.49 -1.97
N LEU A 75 9.36 7.83 -2.00
CA LEU A 75 8.35 8.72 -1.45
C LEU A 75 7.01 8.56 -2.16
N ALA A 76 6.99 8.42 -3.49
CA ALA A 76 5.76 8.18 -4.24
C ALA A 76 5.06 6.89 -3.80
N VAL A 77 5.80 5.78 -3.69
CA VAL A 77 5.28 4.48 -3.22
C VAL A 77 4.76 4.60 -1.79
N LEU A 78 5.54 5.23 -0.90
CA LEU A 78 5.18 5.42 0.51
C LEU A 78 3.87 6.22 0.64
N LEU A 79 3.74 7.32 -0.09
CA LEU A 79 2.53 8.16 -0.05
C LEU A 79 1.29 7.38 -0.48
N VAL A 80 1.35 6.65 -1.60
CA VAL A 80 0.19 5.85 -2.07
C VAL A 80 -0.17 4.76 -1.05
N LEU A 81 0.83 4.13 -0.43
CA LEU A 81 0.62 3.13 0.62
C LEU A 81 -0.05 3.75 1.87
N LEU A 82 0.40 4.92 2.32
CA LEU A 82 -0.21 5.64 3.43
C LEU A 82 -1.67 6.02 3.12
N PHE A 83 -1.95 6.51 1.92
CA PHE A 83 -3.32 6.79 1.48
C PHE A 83 -4.20 5.53 1.48
N ALA A 84 -3.66 4.37 1.07
CA ALA A 84 -4.38 3.11 1.14
C ALA A 84 -4.77 2.75 2.59
N GLY A 85 -3.83 2.90 3.53
CA GLY A 85 -4.08 2.68 4.96
C GLY A 85 -5.10 3.64 5.56
N VAL A 86 -5.00 4.94 5.26
CA VAL A 86 -5.95 5.96 5.72
C VAL A 86 -7.35 5.67 5.18
N LYS A 87 -7.47 5.33 3.89
CA LYS A 87 -8.75 4.99 3.27
C LYS A 87 -9.37 3.74 3.89
N GLY A 88 -8.57 2.68 4.09
CA GLY A 88 -9.04 1.46 4.74
C GLY A 88 -9.54 1.70 6.18
N ASN A 89 -8.80 2.49 6.96
CA ASN A 89 -9.20 2.87 8.32
C ASN A 89 -10.50 3.71 8.32
N ALA A 90 -10.65 4.65 7.38
CA ALA A 90 -11.86 5.45 7.26
C ALA A 90 -13.09 4.58 6.93
N ALA A 91 -12.92 3.58 6.05
CA ALA A 91 -13.98 2.63 5.71
C ALA A 91 -14.36 1.72 6.90
N ALA A 92 -13.40 1.25 7.69
CA ALA A 92 -13.72 0.50 8.90
C ALA A 92 -14.48 1.35 9.94
N LYS A 93 -14.10 2.62 10.10
CA LYS A 93 -14.79 3.54 11.02
C LYS A 93 -16.24 3.81 10.63
N SER A 94 -16.61 3.72 9.35
CA SER A 94 -18.01 3.94 8.94
C SER A 94 -18.96 2.81 9.36
N LEU A 95 -18.43 1.64 9.77
CA LEU A 95 -19.23 0.54 10.34
C LEU A 95 -19.40 0.65 11.86
N GLN A 96 -18.66 1.54 12.52
CA GLN A 96 -18.73 1.78 13.97
C GLN A 96 -19.61 2.99 14.34
N ARG A 97 -20.10 3.72 13.35
CA ARG A 97 -21.08 4.82 13.51
C ARG A 97 -22.48 4.28 13.38
#